data_AF-A0A4R5BUS2-F1
#
_entry.id   AF-A0A4R5BUS2-F1
#
_cell.length_a   1.000
_cell.length_b   1.000
_cell.length_c   1.000
_cell.angle_alpha   90.00
_cell.angle_beta   90.00
_cell.angle_gamma   90.00
#
_symmetry.space_group_name_H-M   'P 1'
#
loop_
_entity.id
_entity.type
_entity.pdbx_description
1 polymer ?
#
loop_
_entity_poly.entity_id
_entity_poly.type
_entity_poly.pdbx_seq_one_letter_code
_entity_poly.pdbx_strand_id
1 'polypeptide(L)'
;MTTDLKALIAAALAEDGPVAALTVLRGAADWSAEALAAGLADDVAAFQAVVALDDALDRLAAVERAVPALVEAASPGRPVQDHLRERHAELAAARDRLATDRAALDDLGRAERELAEVAAEHDRLRGRVAELRRLRRLADEVEDLRAQEEALTAQAAALTAPAEDAERAAGQAAGELLRLTREQLAVLDPQVRQAIEDAAAAHAELSDLRERLDGAEERIEASRAELAEAAQGFDRLRDRHEQILGPLRAYRRADRDLAAALNGGALSLTKDSGLERAERELATIEERLAAIDEVLARVLTDHAQAHEKARTTLGWAG
;
A
#
# COMPACT_ATOMS: atom_id res chain seq x y z
N MET A 1 44.18 47.82 -85.15
CA MET A 1 43.80 49.13 -85.72
C MET A 1 43.75 50.22 -84.65
N THR A 2 43.48 49.89 -83.38
CA THR A 2 43.53 50.82 -82.23
C THR A 2 44.85 51.58 -82.01
N THR A 3 46.00 51.03 -82.42
CA THR A 3 47.31 51.71 -82.28
C THR A 3 47.45 52.91 -83.22
N ASP A 4 46.77 52.90 -84.36
CA ASP A 4 46.86 53.93 -85.40
C ASP A 4 46.03 55.17 -85.00
N LEU A 5 44.83 54.96 -84.43
CA LEU A 5 43.99 56.05 -83.90
C LEU A 5 44.63 56.79 -82.72
N LYS A 6 45.28 56.06 -81.81
CA LYS A 6 46.00 56.68 -80.67
C LYS A 6 47.18 57.53 -81.13
N ALA A 7 47.91 57.10 -82.16
CA ALA A 7 48.99 57.86 -82.76
C ALA A 7 48.49 59.13 -83.46
N LEU A 8 47.34 59.05 -84.14
CA LEU A 8 46.69 60.18 -84.81
C LEU A 8 46.20 61.23 -83.80
N ILE A 9 45.60 60.80 -82.68
CA ILE A 9 45.21 61.69 -81.58
C ILE A 9 46.45 62.37 -80.96
N ALA A 10 47.53 61.62 -80.72
CA ALA A 10 48.77 62.16 -80.15
C ALA A 10 49.45 63.17 -81.06
N ALA A 11 49.42 62.95 -82.38
CA ALA A 11 49.94 63.90 -83.36
C ALA A 11 49.10 65.19 -83.40
N ALA A 12 47.77 65.09 -83.38
CA ALA A 12 46.89 66.25 -83.37
C ALA A 12 46.98 67.05 -82.05
N LEU A 13 47.30 66.41 -80.92
CA LEU A 13 47.58 67.10 -79.65
C LEU A 13 48.86 67.94 -79.66
N ALA A 14 49.79 67.68 -80.58
CA ALA A 14 51.04 68.44 -80.72
C ALA A 14 50.87 69.74 -81.55
N GLU A 15 49.70 69.93 -82.17
CA GLU A 15 49.36 71.12 -82.95
C GLU A 15 48.45 72.06 -82.14
N ASP A 16 48.73 73.37 -82.17
CA ASP A 16 47.89 74.38 -81.53
C ASP A 16 46.82 74.90 -82.49
N GLY A 17 45.55 74.89 -82.06
CA GLY A 17 44.45 75.55 -82.77
C GLY A 17 43.10 74.82 -82.71
N PRO A 18 42.01 75.47 -83.14
CA PRO A 18 40.66 74.91 -83.06
C PRO A 18 40.46 73.68 -83.95
N VAL A 19 41.16 73.60 -85.09
CA VAL A 19 41.10 72.45 -86.01
C VAL A 19 41.78 71.22 -85.40
N ALA A 20 42.91 71.41 -84.72
CA ALA A 20 43.60 70.35 -84.00
C ALA A 20 42.72 69.77 -82.88
N ALA A 21 42.07 70.64 -82.09
CA ALA A 21 41.12 70.23 -81.04
C ALA A 21 39.92 69.43 -81.59
N LEU A 22 39.33 69.84 -82.71
CA LEU A 22 38.24 69.09 -83.36
C LEU A 22 38.70 67.77 -83.97
N THR A 23 39.94 67.70 -84.45
CA THR A 23 40.55 66.47 -84.97
C THR A 23 40.79 65.46 -83.86
N VAL A 24 41.28 65.92 -82.71
CA VAL A 24 41.38 65.13 -81.48
C VAL A 24 40.01 64.62 -81.05
N LEU A 25 38.97 65.46 -81.05
CA LEU A 25 37.62 65.06 -80.69
C LEU A 25 37.06 63.97 -81.62
N ARG A 26 37.24 64.11 -82.94
CA ARG A 26 36.84 63.09 -83.91
C ARG A 26 37.54 61.77 -83.65
N GLY A 27 38.87 61.79 -83.50
CA GLY A 27 39.66 60.59 -83.21
C GLY A 27 39.26 59.94 -81.89
N ALA A 28 38.96 60.74 -80.86
CA ALA A 28 38.47 60.24 -79.58
C ALA A 28 37.10 59.57 -79.71
N ALA A 29 36.19 60.13 -80.52
CA ALA A 29 34.88 59.53 -80.77
C ALA A 29 35.00 58.18 -81.51
N ASP A 30 35.83 58.13 -82.58
CA ASP A 30 36.09 56.89 -83.33
C ASP A 30 36.72 55.82 -82.43
N TRP A 31 37.72 56.19 -81.62
CA TRP A 31 38.34 55.28 -80.66
C TRP A 31 37.35 54.80 -79.59
N SER A 32 36.49 55.68 -79.09
CA SER A 32 35.46 55.30 -78.10
C SER A 32 34.45 54.32 -78.69
N ALA A 33 34.03 54.53 -79.94
CA ALA A 33 33.12 53.61 -80.63
C ALA A 33 33.76 52.22 -80.83
N GLU A 34 35.04 52.17 -81.24
CA GLU A 34 35.78 50.90 -81.34
C GLU A 34 35.91 50.21 -79.97
N ALA A 35 36.22 50.97 -78.92
CA ALA A 35 36.37 50.44 -77.57
C ALA A 35 35.06 49.87 -77.02
N LEU A 36 33.93 50.54 -77.25
CA LEU A 36 32.60 50.06 -76.87
C LEU A 36 32.17 48.83 -77.70
N ALA A 37 32.49 48.81 -78.99
CA ALA A 37 32.20 47.68 -79.88
C ALA A 37 33.02 46.42 -79.55
N ALA A 38 34.19 46.57 -78.94
CA ALA A 38 35.03 45.47 -78.48
C ALA A 38 34.41 44.68 -77.30
N GLY A 39 33.34 45.19 -76.70
CA GLY A 39 32.62 44.56 -75.60
C GLY A 39 33.17 44.92 -74.22
N LEU A 40 32.29 44.94 -73.22
CA LEU A 40 32.61 45.24 -71.82
C LEU A 40 32.61 43.94 -71.01
N ALA A 41 33.52 43.83 -70.05
CA ALA A 41 33.82 42.56 -69.38
C ALA A 41 32.76 42.10 -68.37
N ASP A 42 32.07 43.04 -67.71
CA ASP A 42 31.02 42.78 -66.72
C ASP A 42 30.05 43.98 -66.57
N ASP A 43 28.99 43.79 -65.78
CA ASP A 43 27.94 44.80 -65.53
C ASP A 43 28.47 46.06 -64.84
N VAL A 44 29.54 45.94 -64.03
CA VAL A 44 30.16 47.07 -63.35
C VAL A 44 30.92 47.94 -64.34
N ALA A 45 31.69 47.32 -65.25
CA ALA A 45 32.37 47.99 -66.35
C ALA A 45 31.37 48.61 -67.33
N ALA A 46 30.23 47.95 -67.58
CA ALA A 46 29.13 48.49 -68.36
C ALA A 46 28.55 49.77 -67.73
N PHE A 47 28.25 49.73 -66.44
CA PHE A 47 27.76 50.90 -65.71
C PHE A 47 28.78 52.05 -65.70
N GLN A 48 30.06 51.76 -65.42
CA GLN A 48 31.12 52.77 -65.44
C GLN A 48 31.32 53.40 -66.82
N ALA A 49 31.24 52.61 -67.90
CA ALA A 49 31.31 53.11 -69.26
C ALA A 49 30.13 54.03 -69.60
N VAL A 50 28.92 53.71 -69.14
CA VAL A 50 27.73 54.55 -69.32
C VAL A 50 27.87 55.87 -68.55
N VAL A 51 28.33 55.83 -67.30
CA VAL A 51 28.57 57.05 -66.49
C VAL A 51 29.63 57.94 -67.14
N ALA A 52 30.77 57.37 -67.56
CA ALA A 52 31.83 58.12 -68.22
C ALA A 52 31.38 58.71 -69.57
N LEU A 53 30.49 58.02 -70.29
CA LEU A 53 29.88 58.52 -71.52
C LEU A 53 28.91 59.68 -71.23
N ASP A 54 28.06 59.56 -70.20
CA ASP A 54 27.14 60.62 -69.77
C ASP A 54 27.91 61.90 -69.39
N ASP A 55 28.96 61.76 -68.57
CA ASP A 55 29.87 62.87 -68.20
C ASP A 55 30.54 63.53 -69.43
N ALA A 56 30.93 62.71 -70.41
CA ALA A 56 31.55 63.21 -71.65
C ALA A 56 30.53 63.95 -72.54
N LEU A 57 29.30 63.46 -72.63
CA LEU A 57 28.20 64.08 -73.37
C LEU A 57 27.80 65.42 -72.75
N ASP A 58 27.79 65.53 -71.42
CA ASP A 58 27.55 66.80 -70.72
C ASP A 58 28.59 67.87 -71.08
N ARG A 59 29.87 67.48 -71.17
CA ARG A 59 30.94 68.40 -71.60
C ARG A 59 30.83 68.77 -73.08
N LEU A 60 30.32 67.87 -73.92
CA LEU A 60 30.04 68.14 -75.33
C LEU A 60 28.93 69.16 -75.54
N ALA A 61 28.04 69.39 -74.57
CA ALA A 61 27.05 70.45 -74.63
C ALA A 61 27.69 71.85 -74.77
N ALA A 62 28.92 72.04 -74.25
CA ALA A 62 29.66 73.29 -74.44
C ALA A 62 30.15 73.46 -75.89
N VAL A 63 30.56 72.36 -76.53
CA VAL A 63 30.94 72.34 -77.95
C VAL A 63 29.72 72.57 -78.83
N GLU A 64 28.60 71.91 -78.54
CA GLU A 64 27.32 72.09 -79.24
C GLU A 64 26.86 73.55 -79.22
N ARG A 65 26.98 74.24 -78.08
CA ARG A 65 26.67 75.67 -77.95
C ARG A 65 27.57 76.57 -78.82
N ALA A 66 28.78 76.12 -79.15
CA ALA A 66 29.72 76.86 -80.00
C ALA A 66 29.56 76.58 -81.50
N VAL A 67 28.89 75.47 -81.88
CA VAL A 67 28.67 75.08 -83.29
C VAL A 67 27.94 76.15 -84.11
N PRO A 68 26.87 76.82 -83.62
CA PRO A 68 26.18 77.85 -84.42
C PRO A 68 27.11 79.00 -84.82
N ALA A 69 27.96 79.47 -83.91
CA ALA A 69 28.93 80.53 -84.19
C ALA A 69 30.00 80.09 -85.21
N LEU A 70 30.43 78.82 -85.16
CA LEU A 70 31.36 78.25 -86.14
C LEU A 70 30.71 78.09 -87.53
N VAL A 71 29.44 77.69 -87.59
CA VAL A 71 28.70 77.54 -88.83
C VAL A 71 28.45 78.91 -89.48
N GLU A 72 28.10 79.93 -88.69
CA GLU A 72 27.98 81.31 -89.18
C GLU A 72 29.31 81.82 -89.75
N ALA A 73 30.42 81.61 -89.04
CA ALA A 73 31.75 82.03 -89.48
C ALA A 73 32.25 81.30 -90.73
N ALA A 74 31.95 80.00 -90.87
CA ALA A 74 32.40 79.19 -91.99
C ALA A 74 31.57 79.38 -93.27
N SER A 75 30.38 79.98 -93.18
CA SER A 75 29.43 80.16 -94.31
C SER A 75 29.30 78.92 -95.20
N PRO A 76 29.06 77.71 -94.64
CA PRO A 76 28.93 76.51 -95.44
C PRO A 76 27.66 76.63 -96.30
N GLY A 77 27.71 76.09 -97.52
CA GLY A 77 26.56 76.14 -98.42
C GLY A 77 25.29 75.53 -97.82
N ARG A 78 24.12 75.90 -98.36
CA ARG A 78 22.79 75.47 -97.88
C ARG A 78 22.65 73.99 -97.50
N PRO A 79 23.18 73.02 -98.29
CA PRO A 79 23.02 71.60 -97.96
C PRO A 79 23.60 71.20 -96.59
N VAL A 80 24.72 71.81 -96.18
CA VAL A 80 25.36 71.48 -94.89
C VAL A 80 24.58 72.11 -93.73
N GLN A 81 24.05 73.32 -93.92
CA GLN A 81 23.21 73.98 -92.92
C GLN A 81 21.91 73.20 -92.67
N ASP A 82 21.28 72.69 -93.73
CA ASP A 82 20.06 71.90 -93.62
C ASP A 82 20.33 70.57 -92.92
N HIS A 83 21.44 69.89 -93.25
CA HIS A 83 21.82 68.65 -92.58
C HIS A 83 22.11 68.83 -91.08
N LEU A 84 22.84 69.90 -90.70
CA LEU A 84 23.10 70.19 -89.29
C LEU A 84 21.81 70.52 -88.54
N ARG A 85 20.89 71.27 -89.16
CA ARG A 85 19.58 71.58 -88.57
C ARG A 85 18.75 70.32 -88.36
N GLU A 86 18.74 69.40 -89.31
CA GLU A 86 18.08 68.09 -89.18
C GLU A 86 18.66 67.28 -88.02
N ARG A 87 20.00 67.15 -87.95
CA ARG A 87 20.67 66.42 -86.86
C ARG A 87 20.44 67.04 -85.48
N HIS A 88 20.44 68.38 -85.38
CA HIS A 88 20.08 69.05 -84.13
C HIS A 88 18.62 68.77 -83.73
N ALA A 89 17.69 68.76 -84.68
CA ALA A 89 16.29 68.44 -84.41
C ALA A 89 16.12 66.98 -83.94
N GLU A 90 16.81 66.03 -84.57
CA GLU A 90 16.82 64.62 -84.16
C GLU A 90 17.38 64.44 -82.75
N LEU A 91 18.50 65.10 -82.43
CA LEU A 91 19.14 65.04 -81.11
C LEU A 91 18.23 65.67 -80.04
N ALA A 92 17.60 66.81 -80.32
CA ALA A 92 16.63 67.42 -79.43
C ALA A 92 15.46 66.47 -79.13
N ALA A 93 14.87 65.85 -80.17
CA ALA A 93 13.79 64.89 -80.00
C ALA A 93 14.23 63.63 -79.22
N ALA A 94 15.46 63.18 -79.39
CA ALA A 94 16.01 62.06 -78.61
C ALA A 94 16.20 62.43 -77.13
N ARG A 95 16.67 63.65 -76.84
CA ARG A 95 16.79 64.16 -75.47
C ARG A 95 15.43 64.29 -74.78
N ASP A 96 14.41 64.78 -75.49
CA ASP A 96 13.06 64.89 -74.96
C ASP A 96 12.45 63.51 -74.64
N ARG A 97 12.69 62.51 -75.51
CA ARG A 97 12.31 61.12 -75.23
C ARG A 97 13.02 60.57 -74.00
N LEU A 98 14.34 60.74 -73.89
CA LEU A 98 15.11 60.28 -72.73
C LEU A 98 14.65 60.96 -71.43
N ALA A 99 14.33 62.25 -71.46
CA ALA A 99 13.79 62.96 -70.31
C ALA A 99 12.42 62.41 -69.88
N THR A 100 11.57 62.07 -70.85
CA THR A 100 10.26 61.44 -70.61
C THR A 100 10.43 60.03 -70.01
N ASP A 101 11.33 59.23 -70.56
CA ASP A 101 11.61 57.88 -70.07
C ASP A 101 12.20 57.90 -68.66
N ARG A 102 13.11 58.85 -68.36
CA ARG A 102 13.66 59.07 -67.01
C ARG A 102 12.56 59.44 -66.01
N ALA A 103 11.66 60.35 -66.36
CA ALA A 103 10.52 60.71 -65.50
C ALA A 103 9.58 59.51 -65.26
N ALA A 104 9.31 58.70 -66.29
CA ALA A 104 8.52 57.49 -66.16
C ALA A 104 9.18 56.44 -65.25
N LEU A 105 10.51 56.29 -65.33
CA LEU A 105 11.27 55.41 -64.43
C LEU A 105 11.23 55.88 -62.98
N ASP A 106 11.35 57.18 -62.74
CA ASP A 106 11.24 57.77 -61.39
C ASP A 106 9.84 57.54 -60.79
N ASP A 107 8.79 57.68 -61.61
CA ASP A 107 7.41 57.39 -61.22
C ASP A 107 7.21 55.91 -60.88
N LEU A 108 7.72 55.01 -61.71
CA LEU A 108 7.70 53.56 -61.44
C LEU A 108 8.46 53.22 -60.16
N GLY A 109 9.63 53.84 -59.94
CA GLY A 109 10.41 53.65 -58.71
C GLY A 109 9.71 54.16 -57.45
N ARG A 110 8.87 55.21 -57.56
CA ARG A 110 7.99 55.64 -56.46
C ARG A 110 6.88 54.63 -56.21
N ALA A 111 6.21 54.17 -57.26
CA ALA A 111 5.16 53.16 -57.15
C ALA A 111 5.67 51.82 -56.58
N GLU A 112 6.89 51.40 -56.94
CA GLU A 112 7.52 50.20 -56.39
C GLU A 112 7.76 50.32 -54.88
N ARG A 113 8.25 51.47 -54.42
CA ARG A 113 8.43 51.73 -52.98
C ARG A 113 7.10 51.72 -52.23
N GLU A 114 6.08 52.39 -52.75
CA GLU A 114 4.73 52.37 -52.17
C GLU A 114 4.15 50.96 -52.09
N LEU A 115 4.31 50.16 -53.15
CA LEU A 115 3.86 48.76 -53.16
C LEU A 115 4.62 47.91 -52.13
N ALA A 116 5.93 48.11 -51.98
CA ALA A 116 6.73 47.43 -50.98
C ALA A 116 6.29 47.78 -49.55
N GLU A 117 5.94 49.04 -49.29
CA GLU A 117 5.39 49.48 -47.99
C GLU A 117 4.03 48.83 -47.71
N VAL A 118 3.12 48.82 -48.69
CA VAL A 118 1.80 48.19 -48.57
C VAL A 118 1.93 46.67 -48.36
N ALA A 119 2.85 46.00 -49.06
CA ALA A 119 3.12 44.58 -48.88
C ALA A 119 3.63 44.29 -47.45
N ALA A 120 4.56 45.10 -46.94
CA ALA A 120 5.07 44.98 -45.59
C ALA A 120 3.97 45.23 -44.54
N GLU A 121 3.08 46.19 -44.76
CA GLU A 121 1.91 46.42 -43.90
C GLU A 121 0.95 45.24 -43.91
N HIS A 122 0.63 44.70 -45.10
CA HIS A 122 -0.22 43.52 -45.25
C HIS A 122 0.36 42.32 -44.48
N ASP A 123 1.66 42.06 -44.58
CA ASP A 123 2.31 40.96 -43.85
C ASP A 123 2.27 41.15 -42.33
N ARG A 124 2.47 42.39 -41.85
CA ARG A 124 2.31 42.72 -40.42
C ARG A 124 0.87 42.48 -39.95
N LEU A 125 -0.12 42.93 -40.72
CA LEU A 125 -1.53 42.73 -40.40
C LEU A 125 -1.91 41.24 -40.42
N ARG A 126 -1.41 40.48 -41.39
CA ARG A 126 -1.60 39.02 -41.47
C ARG A 126 -1.02 38.33 -40.23
N GLY A 127 0.18 38.72 -39.80
CA GLY A 127 0.79 38.24 -38.56
C GLY A 127 -0.07 38.55 -37.34
N ARG A 128 -0.57 39.79 -37.23
CA ARG A 128 -1.45 40.20 -36.11
C ARG A 128 -2.78 39.43 -36.10
N VAL A 129 -3.39 39.18 -37.25
CA VAL A 129 -4.62 38.37 -37.35
C VAL A 129 -4.35 36.93 -36.93
N ALA A 130 -3.22 36.34 -37.34
CA ALA A 130 -2.84 35.00 -36.91
C ALA A 130 -2.67 34.90 -35.39
N GLU A 131 -2.02 35.91 -34.77
CA GLU A 131 -1.86 35.95 -33.31
C GLU A 131 -3.19 36.13 -32.58
N LEU A 132 -4.07 37.02 -33.06
CA LEU A 132 -5.40 37.19 -32.46
C LEU A 132 -6.24 35.90 -32.54
N ARG A 133 -6.16 35.15 -33.64
CA ARG A 133 -6.81 33.83 -33.76
C ARG A 133 -6.21 32.81 -32.80
N ARG A 134 -4.90 32.83 -32.60
CA ARG A 134 -4.22 31.98 -31.60
C ARG A 134 -4.69 32.33 -30.18
N LEU A 135 -4.70 33.61 -29.82
CA LEU A 135 -5.15 34.09 -28.51
C LEU A 135 -6.62 33.75 -28.26
N ARG A 136 -7.49 33.86 -29.26
CA ARG A 136 -8.89 33.45 -29.14
C ARG A 136 -9.04 31.96 -28.83
N ARG A 137 -8.34 31.09 -29.57
CA ARG A 137 -8.34 29.65 -29.29
C ARG A 137 -7.87 29.34 -27.88
N LEU A 138 -6.81 30.01 -27.42
CA LEU A 138 -6.30 29.84 -26.07
C LEU A 138 -7.29 30.32 -25.00
N ALA A 139 -8.03 31.40 -25.27
CA ALA A 139 -9.09 31.86 -24.38
C ALA A 139 -10.24 30.84 -24.28
N ASP A 140 -10.66 30.27 -25.41
CA ASP A 140 -11.67 29.20 -25.45
C ASP A 140 -11.19 27.97 -24.66
N GLU A 141 -9.93 27.54 -24.83
CA GLU A 141 -9.31 26.44 -24.07
C GLU A 141 -9.26 26.71 -22.55
N VAL A 142 -9.04 27.96 -22.12
CA VAL A 142 -9.04 28.33 -20.70
C VAL A 142 -10.44 28.22 -20.09
N GLU A 143 -11.49 28.62 -20.81
CA GLU A 143 -12.87 28.44 -20.35
C GLU A 143 -13.24 26.96 -20.25
N ASP A 144 -12.84 26.14 -21.22
CA ASP A 144 -13.01 24.68 -21.17
C ASP A 144 -12.30 24.06 -19.95
N LEU A 145 -11.07 24.50 -19.65
CA LEU A 145 -10.32 24.05 -18.48
C LEU A 145 -10.97 24.46 -17.16
N ARG A 146 -11.53 25.67 -17.07
CA ARG A 146 -12.30 26.12 -15.89
C ARG A 146 -13.54 25.27 -15.68
N ALA A 147 -14.29 24.99 -16.74
CA ALA A 147 -15.45 24.11 -16.67
C ALA A 147 -15.07 22.69 -16.20
N GLN A 148 -13.92 22.17 -16.65
CA GLN A 148 -13.39 20.89 -16.16
C GLN A 148 -12.98 20.93 -14.69
N GLU A 149 -12.33 22.01 -14.23
CA GLU A 149 -11.98 22.21 -12.81
C GLU A 149 -13.22 22.23 -11.93
N GLU A 150 -14.26 22.98 -12.32
CA GLU A 150 -15.52 23.06 -11.60
C GLU A 150 -16.21 21.69 -11.53
N ALA A 151 -16.24 20.94 -12.64
CA ALA A 151 -16.81 19.60 -12.68
C ALA A 151 -16.05 18.62 -11.78
N LEU A 152 -14.71 18.64 -11.81
CA LEU A 152 -13.87 17.79 -10.95
C LEU A 152 -14.02 18.16 -9.47
N THR A 153 -14.11 19.45 -9.15
CA THR A 153 -14.35 19.94 -7.80
C THR A 153 -15.70 19.49 -7.26
N ALA A 154 -16.76 19.59 -8.09
CA ALA A 154 -18.08 19.11 -7.74
C ALA A 154 -18.10 17.58 -7.53
N GLN A 155 -17.40 16.83 -8.39
CA GLN A 155 -17.26 15.38 -8.24
C GLN A 155 -16.51 15.01 -6.97
N ALA A 156 -15.42 15.71 -6.64
CA ALA A 156 -14.67 15.49 -5.40
C ALA A 156 -15.55 15.75 -4.18
N ALA A 157 -16.27 16.88 -4.14
CA ALA A 157 -17.20 17.19 -3.05
C ALA A 157 -18.31 16.14 -2.91
N ALA A 158 -18.84 15.64 -4.03
CA ALA A 158 -19.83 14.58 -4.05
C ALA A 158 -19.30 13.23 -3.53
N LEU A 159 -17.99 12.97 -3.60
CA LEU A 159 -17.35 11.78 -3.05
C LEU A 159 -16.95 11.94 -1.57
N THR A 160 -16.58 13.15 -1.15
CA THR A 160 -16.19 13.43 0.24
C THR A 160 -17.36 13.25 1.22
N ALA A 161 -18.55 13.75 0.89
CA ALA A 161 -19.69 13.67 1.81
C ALA A 161 -20.11 12.22 2.16
N PRO A 162 -20.25 11.28 1.21
CA PRO A 162 -20.48 9.87 1.51
C PRO A 162 -19.36 9.21 2.33
N ALA A 163 -18.11 9.61 2.10
CA ALA A 163 -16.98 9.08 2.86
C ALA A 163 -17.03 9.53 4.33
N GLU A 164 -17.30 10.81 4.59
CA GLU A 164 -17.49 11.34 5.95
C GLU A 164 -18.71 10.72 6.65
N ASP A 165 -19.80 10.49 5.92
CA ASP A 165 -20.97 9.76 6.44
C ASP A 165 -20.62 8.31 6.81
N ALA A 166 -19.85 7.62 5.96
CA ALA A 166 -19.40 6.26 6.22
C ALA A 166 -18.44 6.18 7.41
N GLU A 167 -17.50 7.12 7.55
CA GLU A 167 -16.61 7.22 8.71
C GLU A 167 -17.40 7.47 10.00
N ARG A 168 -18.39 8.37 9.98
CA ARG A 168 -19.28 8.60 11.12
C ARG A 168 -20.08 7.35 11.49
N ALA A 169 -20.65 6.65 10.50
CA ALA A 169 -21.40 5.42 10.72
C ALA A 169 -20.50 4.31 11.30
N ALA A 170 -19.28 4.16 10.80
CA ALA A 170 -18.30 3.22 11.34
C ALA A 170 -17.89 3.56 12.78
N GLY A 171 -17.67 4.84 13.09
CA GLY A 171 -17.39 5.30 14.45
C GLY A 171 -18.53 5.03 15.43
N GLN A 172 -19.79 5.24 15.00
CA GLN A 172 -20.98 4.92 15.80
C GLN A 172 -21.10 3.40 16.05
N ALA A 173 -20.96 2.59 15.00
CA ALA A 173 -21.01 1.13 15.12
C ALA A 173 -19.91 0.59 16.06
N ALA A 174 -18.68 1.10 15.96
CA ALA A 174 -17.59 0.73 16.86
C ALA A 174 -17.90 1.14 18.32
N GLY A 175 -18.47 2.33 18.53
CA GLY A 175 -18.90 2.78 19.84
C GLY A 175 -20.00 1.89 20.45
N GLU A 176 -20.97 1.47 19.64
CA GLU A 176 -22.05 0.58 20.07
C GLU A 176 -21.54 -0.83 20.39
N LEU A 177 -20.62 -1.39 19.59
CA LEU A 177 -19.97 -2.65 19.89
C LEU A 177 -19.21 -2.58 21.22
N LEU A 178 -18.41 -1.54 21.45
CA LEU A 178 -17.71 -1.36 22.72
C LEU A 178 -18.66 -1.26 23.91
N ARG A 179 -19.80 -0.58 23.75
CA ARG A 179 -20.84 -0.49 24.77
C ARG A 179 -21.44 -1.87 25.06
N LEU A 180 -21.89 -2.60 24.03
CA LEU A 180 -22.48 -3.93 24.16
C LEU A 180 -21.51 -4.94 24.76
N THR A 181 -20.24 -4.93 24.37
CA THR A 181 -19.20 -5.80 24.95
C THR A 181 -18.99 -5.49 26.43
N ARG A 182 -18.96 -4.20 26.83
CA ARG A 182 -18.85 -3.82 28.25
C ARG A 182 -20.08 -4.26 29.04
N GLU A 183 -21.28 -4.10 28.49
CA GLU A 183 -22.52 -4.57 29.12
C GLU A 183 -22.54 -6.09 29.29
N GLN A 184 -22.13 -6.85 28.28
CA GLN A 184 -22.00 -8.31 28.38
C GLN A 184 -20.97 -8.73 29.44
N LEU A 185 -19.81 -8.07 29.49
CA LEU A 185 -18.81 -8.33 30.52
C LEU A 185 -19.34 -8.01 31.92
N ALA A 186 -20.10 -6.92 32.07
CA ALA A 186 -20.71 -6.55 33.35
C ALA A 186 -21.77 -7.56 33.83
N VAL A 187 -22.44 -8.27 32.91
CA VAL A 187 -23.39 -9.35 33.25
C VAL A 187 -22.67 -10.66 33.56
N LEU A 188 -21.58 -10.96 32.84
CA LEU A 188 -20.82 -12.20 33.02
C LEU A 188 -19.95 -12.19 34.29
N ASP A 189 -19.35 -11.05 34.65
CA ASP A 189 -18.43 -10.96 35.81
C ASP A 189 -19.08 -11.43 37.14
N PRO A 190 -20.33 -11.04 37.48
CA PRO A 190 -21.02 -11.57 38.66
C PRO A 190 -21.33 -13.07 38.56
N GLN A 191 -21.70 -13.56 37.37
CA GLN A 191 -22.03 -14.97 37.16
C GLN A 191 -20.80 -15.86 37.31
N VAL A 192 -19.65 -15.44 36.77
CA VAL A 192 -18.37 -16.15 36.95
C VAL A 192 -17.94 -16.10 38.41
N ARG A 193 -18.09 -14.96 39.09
CA ARG A 193 -17.79 -14.85 40.53
C ARG A 193 -18.65 -15.81 41.36
N GLN A 194 -19.96 -15.85 41.11
CA GLN A 194 -20.87 -16.77 41.81
C GLN A 194 -20.50 -18.24 41.54
N ALA A 195 -20.20 -18.60 40.29
CA ALA A 195 -19.82 -19.97 39.96
C ALA A 195 -18.50 -20.40 40.65
N ILE A 196 -17.54 -19.48 40.82
CA ILE A 196 -16.30 -19.73 41.58
C ILE A 196 -16.61 -19.90 43.07
N GLU A 197 -17.48 -19.07 43.64
CA GLU A 197 -17.91 -19.17 45.04
C GLU A 197 -18.65 -20.49 45.31
N ASP A 198 -19.59 -20.88 44.43
CA ASP A 198 -20.31 -22.15 44.51
C ASP A 198 -19.36 -23.35 44.39
N ALA A 199 -18.39 -23.30 43.48
CA ALA A 199 -17.38 -24.35 43.33
C ALA A 199 -16.48 -24.45 44.57
N ALA A 200 -16.09 -23.32 45.17
CA ALA A 200 -15.31 -23.30 46.40
C ALA A 200 -16.12 -23.88 47.59
N ALA A 201 -17.40 -23.55 47.69
CA ALA A 201 -18.30 -24.10 48.71
C ALA A 201 -18.46 -25.62 48.55
N ALA A 202 -18.73 -26.10 47.33
CA ALA A 202 -18.83 -27.52 47.04
C ALA A 202 -17.52 -28.28 47.33
N HIS A 203 -16.36 -27.65 47.08
CA HIS A 203 -15.06 -28.24 47.43
C HIS A 203 -14.87 -28.36 48.95
N ALA A 204 -15.28 -27.34 49.71
CA ALA A 204 -15.23 -27.37 51.17
C ALA A 204 -16.15 -28.45 51.75
N GLU A 205 -17.39 -28.56 51.25
CA GLU A 205 -18.32 -29.62 51.64
C GLU A 205 -17.75 -31.01 51.33
N LEU A 206 -17.14 -31.19 50.16
CA LEU A 206 -16.53 -32.45 49.78
C LEU A 206 -15.33 -32.80 50.68
N SER A 207 -14.54 -31.82 51.12
CA SER A 207 -13.46 -32.02 52.08
C SER A 207 -14.00 -32.45 53.46
N ASP A 208 -15.03 -31.80 53.98
CA ASP A 208 -15.68 -32.18 55.24
C ASP A 208 -16.25 -33.60 55.17
N LEU A 209 -16.91 -33.95 54.07
CA LEU A 209 -17.43 -35.30 53.85
C LEU A 209 -16.32 -36.35 53.79
N ARG A 210 -15.16 -36.03 53.21
CA ARG A 210 -13.98 -36.91 53.21
C ARG A 210 -13.44 -37.11 54.62
N GLU A 211 -13.24 -36.04 55.38
CA GLU A 211 -12.79 -36.13 56.78
C GLU A 211 -13.76 -36.95 57.64
N ARG A 212 -15.07 -36.79 57.41
CA ARG A 212 -16.09 -37.59 58.09
C ARG A 212 -16.08 -39.06 57.68
N LEU A 213 -15.79 -39.36 56.42
CA LEU A 213 -15.63 -40.71 55.91
C LEU A 213 -14.39 -41.36 56.53
N ASP A 214 -13.24 -40.71 56.46
CA ASP A 214 -11.98 -41.19 57.03
C ASP A 214 -12.14 -41.45 58.54
N GLY A 215 -12.74 -40.52 59.27
CA GLY A 215 -13.02 -40.70 60.70
C GLY A 215 -14.08 -41.79 60.99
N ALA A 216 -14.96 -42.11 60.05
CA ALA A 216 -15.87 -43.26 60.18
C ALA A 216 -15.15 -44.58 59.90
N GLU A 217 -14.26 -44.63 58.91
CA GLU A 217 -13.42 -45.78 58.59
C GLU A 217 -12.49 -46.13 59.76
N GLU A 218 -11.85 -45.12 60.38
CA GLU A 218 -11.04 -45.30 61.59
C GLU A 218 -11.85 -45.90 62.74
N ARG A 219 -13.09 -45.43 62.96
CA ARG A 219 -14.00 -46.00 63.97
C ARG A 219 -14.38 -47.44 63.66
N ILE A 220 -14.68 -47.76 62.40
CA ILE A 220 -14.99 -49.13 61.98
C ILE A 220 -13.79 -50.04 62.24
N GLU A 221 -12.58 -49.60 61.90
CA GLU A 221 -11.37 -50.38 62.11
C GLU A 221 -11.06 -50.57 63.60
N ALA A 222 -11.25 -49.54 64.42
CA ALA A 222 -11.17 -49.65 65.88
C ALA A 222 -12.17 -50.67 66.44
N SER A 223 -13.45 -50.60 66.04
CA SER A 223 -14.47 -51.56 66.47
C SER A 223 -14.19 -52.98 65.97
N ARG A 224 -13.59 -53.16 64.78
CA ARG A 224 -13.14 -54.47 64.30
C ARG A 224 -12.00 -55.04 65.14
N ALA A 225 -11.03 -54.21 65.51
CA ALA A 225 -9.94 -54.60 66.40
C ALA A 225 -10.47 -55.01 67.79
N GLU A 226 -11.38 -54.23 68.37
CA GLU A 226 -12.05 -54.57 69.63
C GLU A 226 -12.82 -55.89 69.55
N LEU A 227 -13.55 -56.12 68.45
CA LEU A 227 -14.29 -57.37 68.24
C LEU A 227 -13.34 -58.57 68.08
N ALA A 228 -12.22 -58.41 67.38
CA ALA A 228 -11.20 -59.44 67.24
C ALA A 228 -10.54 -59.77 68.60
N GLU A 229 -10.23 -58.76 69.41
CA GLU A 229 -9.70 -58.95 70.76
C GLU A 229 -10.71 -59.68 71.67
N ALA A 230 -11.98 -59.28 71.61
CA ALA A 230 -13.06 -59.93 72.36
C ALA A 230 -13.23 -61.40 71.95
N ALA A 231 -13.20 -61.70 70.64
CA ALA A 231 -13.26 -63.07 70.12
C ALA A 231 -12.08 -63.92 70.62
N GLN A 232 -10.85 -63.39 70.58
CA GLN A 232 -9.67 -64.07 71.15
C GLN A 232 -9.78 -64.26 72.67
N GLY A 233 -10.39 -63.31 73.38
CA GLY A 233 -10.71 -63.43 74.81
C GLY A 233 -11.66 -64.58 75.09
N PHE A 234 -12.69 -64.74 74.26
CA PHE A 234 -13.67 -65.81 74.37
C PHE A 234 -13.07 -67.19 74.08
N ASP A 235 -12.25 -67.31 73.03
CA ASP A 235 -11.54 -68.56 72.73
C ASP A 235 -10.62 -68.97 73.88
N ARG A 236 -9.86 -68.04 74.46
CA ARG A 236 -9.03 -68.30 75.65
C ARG A 236 -9.86 -68.77 76.84
N LEU A 237 -11.05 -68.20 77.05
CA LEU A 237 -11.95 -68.60 78.12
C LEU A 237 -12.49 -70.02 77.89
N ARG A 238 -12.86 -70.34 76.65
CA ARG A 238 -13.31 -71.67 76.23
C ARG A 238 -12.23 -72.72 76.44
N ASP A 239 -11.00 -72.47 75.99
CA ASP A 239 -9.86 -73.37 76.19
C ASP A 239 -9.59 -73.60 77.69
N ARG A 240 -9.62 -72.53 78.50
CA ARG A 240 -9.44 -72.64 79.95
C ARG A 240 -10.55 -73.46 80.61
N HIS A 241 -11.79 -73.30 80.14
CA HIS A 241 -12.92 -74.07 80.64
C HIS A 241 -12.76 -75.57 80.33
N GLU A 242 -12.38 -75.92 79.09
CA GLU A 242 -12.09 -77.31 78.70
C GLU A 242 -10.93 -77.91 79.51
N GLN A 243 -9.86 -77.14 79.74
CA GLN A 243 -8.73 -77.55 80.58
C GLN A 243 -9.11 -77.84 82.03
N ILE A 244 -10.12 -77.16 82.58
CA ILE A 244 -10.61 -77.41 83.96
C ILE A 244 -11.58 -78.60 83.99
N LEU A 245 -12.49 -78.69 83.02
CA LEU A 245 -13.49 -79.76 82.99
C LEU A 245 -12.92 -81.13 82.62
N GLY A 246 -11.89 -81.19 81.77
CA GLY A 246 -11.26 -82.46 81.38
C GLY A 246 -10.76 -83.27 82.60
N PRO A 247 -9.90 -82.68 83.45
CA PRO A 247 -9.45 -83.31 84.69
C PRO A 247 -10.58 -83.61 85.67
N LEU A 248 -11.58 -82.72 85.82
CA LEU A 248 -12.73 -82.96 86.70
C LEU A 248 -13.57 -84.16 86.24
N ARG A 249 -13.79 -84.32 84.92
CA ARG A 249 -14.46 -85.49 84.33
C ARG A 249 -13.64 -86.77 84.52
N ALA A 250 -12.30 -86.68 84.42
CA ALA A 250 -11.40 -87.79 84.66
C ALA A 250 -11.39 -88.23 86.14
N TYR A 251 -11.33 -87.27 87.08
CA TYR A 251 -11.47 -87.53 88.52
C TYR A 251 -12.82 -88.16 88.84
N ARG A 252 -13.91 -87.63 88.29
CA ARG A 252 -15.26 -88.20 88.48
C ARG A 252 -15.40 -89.62 87.93
N ARG A 253 -14.74 -89.93 86.82
CA ARG A 253 -14.69 -91.29 86.26
C ARG A 253 -13.90 -92.23 87.17
N ALA A 254 -12.74 -91.76 87.66
CA ALA A 254 -11.94 -92.49 88.62
C ALA A 254 -12.70 -92.75 89.93
N ASP A 255 -13.46 -91.78 90.44
CA ASP A 255 -14.30 -91.94 91.64
C ASP A 255 -15.42 -92.96 91.44
N ARG A 256 -16.06 -92.99 90.25
CA ARG A 256 -17.03 -94.05 89.90
C ARG A 256 -16.38 -95.42 89.79
N ASP A 257 -15.22 -95.51 89.17
CA ASP A 257 -14.47 -96.77 89.06
C ASP A 257 -14.03 -97.25 90.45
N LEU A 258 -13.68 -96.33 91.36
CA LEU A 258 -13.34 -96.62 92.76
C LEU A 258 -14.57 -97.08 93.57
N ALA A 259 -15.72 -96.41 93.41
CA ALA A 259 -16.98 -96.79 94.05
C ALA A 259 -17.48 -98.16 93.55
N ALA A 260 -17.36 -98.43 92.24
CA ALA A 260 -17.67 -99.73 91.65
C ALA A 260 -16.72 -100.84 92.15
N ALA A 261 -15.42 -100.55 92.28
CA ALA A 261 -14.44 -101.48 92.84
C ALA A 261 -14.68 -101.79 94.33
N LEU A 262 -15.12 -100.80 95.11
CA LEU A 262 -15.51 -100.98 96.52
C LEU A 262 -16.80 -101.79 96.68
N ASN A 263 -17.72 -101.73 95.71
CA ASN A 263 -18.97 -102.51 95.71
C ASN A 263 -18.79 -103.97 95.23
N GLY A 264 -17.65 -104.28 94.60
CA GLY A 264 -17.29 -105.64 94.14
C GLY A 264 -16.71 -106.57 95.23
N GLY A 265 -16.48 -106.08 96.45
CA GLY A 265 -15.74 -106.78 97.50
C GLY A 265 -16.48 -106.94 98.83
N ALA A 266 -17.46 -107.84 98.87
CA ALA A 266 -17.93 -108.65 100.00
C ALA A 266 -18.37 -107.99 101.35
N LEU A 267 -19.51 -108.52 101.83
CA LEU A 267 -20.06 -108.59 103.20
C LEU A 267 -20.99 -107.46 103.68
N SER A 268 -22.27 -107.74 103.46
CA SER A 268 -23.44 -107.41 104.29
C SER A 268 -23.13 -107.25 105.78
N LEU A 269 -23.59 -106.15 106.39
CA LEU A 269 -24.23 -106.07 107.71
C LEU A 269 -24.71 -104.63 108.02
N THR A 270 -26.03 -104.43 107.94
CA THR A 270 -26.89 -103.50 108.72
C THR A 270 -26.56 -102.00 108.92
N LYS A 271 -27.56 -101.17 108.60
CA LYS A 271 -27.83 -99.75 108.94
C LYS A 271 -26.97 -98.69 108.23
N ASP A 272 -27.62 -97.96 107.31
CA ASP A 272 -27.22 -96.70 106.64
C ASP A 272 -25.70 -96.49 106.54
N SER A 273 -25.04 -97.25 105.67
CA SER A 273 -23.62 -97.07 105.41
C SER A 273 -23.41 -95.70 104.76
N GLY A 274 -22.37 -94.98 105.21
CA GLY A 274 -22.02 -93.66 104.67
C GLY A 274 -21.76 -93.64 103.15
N LEU A 275 -21.69 -94.81 102.51
CA LEU A 275 -21.57 -94.99 101.07
C LEU A 275 -22.83 -94.56 100.32
N GLU A 276 -24.04 -94.95 100.77
CA GLU A 276 -25.30 -94.51 100.14
C GLU A 276 -25.53 -93.00 100.30
N ARG A 277 -24.98 -92.41 101.36
CA ARG A 277 -25.02 -90.96 101.58
C ARG A 277 -24.05 -90.24 100.65
N ALA A 278 -22.85 -90.78 100.47
CA ALA A 278 -21.87 -90.25 99.51
C ALA A 278 -22.37 -90.37 98.07
N GLU A 279 -23.04 -91.47 97.69
CA GLU A 279 -23.67 -91.63 96.37
C GLU A 279 -24.80 -90.61 96.13
N ARG A 280 -25.64 -90.32 97.15
CA ARG A 280 -26.67 -89.28 97.04
C ARG A 280 -26.10 -87.88 96.90
N GLU A 281 -25.08 -87.55 97.68
CA GLU A 281 -24.40 -86.24 97.59
C GLU A 281 -23.67 -86.11 96.25
N LEU A 282 -23.02 -87.17 95.76
CA LEU A 282 -22.45 -87.22 94.42
C LEU A 282 -23.54 -86.98 93.38
N ALA A 283 -24.64 -87.75 93.38
CA ALA A 283 -25.75 -87.55 92.45
C ALA A 283 -26.33 -86.12 92.46
N THR A 284 -26.40 -85.49 93.63
CA THR A 284 -26.86 -84.09 93.77
C THR A 284 -25.86 -83.10 93.18
N ILE A 285 -24.56 -83.32 93.37
CA ILE A 285 -23.50 -82.52 92.73
C ILE A 285 -23.50 -82.75 91.21
N GLU A 286 -23.77 -83.97 90.75
CA GLU A 286 -23.89 -84.29 89.32
C GLU A 286 -25.06 -83.56 88.67
N GLU A 287 -26.20 -83.49 89.34
CA GLU A 287 -27.38 -82.78 88.86
C GLU A 287 -27.12 -81.26 88.81
N ARG A 288 -26.42 -80.70 89.81
CA ARG A 288 -25.98 -79.30 89.79
C ARG A 288 -24.97 -79.00 88.68
N LEU A 289 -24.01 -79.90 88.43
CA LEU A 289 -23.06 -79.74 87.33
C LEU A 289 -23.73 -79.86 85.97
N ALA A 290 -24.69 -80.78 85.81
CA ALA A 290 -25.48 -80.89 84.59
C ALA A 290 -26.33 -79.64 84.34
N ALA A 291 -26.95 -79.07 85.40
CA ALA A 291 -27.68 -77.81 85.30
C ALA A 291 -26.76 -76.63 84.92
N ILE A 292 -25.54 -76.59 85.46
CA ILE A 292 -24.54 -75.57 85.09
C ILE A 292 -24.07 -75.77 83.64
N ASP A 293 -23.79 -77.00 83.22
CA ASP A 293 -23.41 -77.34 81.84
C ASP A 293 -24.53 -76.97 80.85
N GLU A 294 -25.79 -77.17 81.21
CA GLU A 294 -26.93 -76.80 80.37
C GLU A 294 -27.10 -75.28 80.24
N VAL A 295 -26.93 -74.54 81.34
CA VAL A 295 -26.94 -73.07 81.31
C VAL A 295 -25.77 -72.54 80.49
N LEU A 296 -24.58 -73.11 80.63
CA LEU A 296 -23.40 -72.72 79.85
C LEU A 296 -23.55 -73.06 78.37
N ALA A 297 -24.01 -74.26 78.02
CA ALA A 297 -24.25 -74.65 76.62
C ALA A 297 -25.25 -73.71 75.94
N ARG A 298 -26.29 -73.28 76.68
CA ARG A 298 -27.26 -72.30 76.22
C ARG A 298 -26.61 -70.94 75.98
N VAL A 299 -25.84 -70.42 76.95
CA VAL A 299 -25.13 -69.14 76.82
C VAL A 299 -24.12 -69.17 75.67
N LEU A 300 -23.40 -70.29 75.46
CA LEU A 300 -22.46 -70.45 74.36
C LEU A 300 -23.19 -70.50 73.00
N THR A 301 -24.35 -71.16 72.94
CA THR A 301 -25.17 -71.23 71.73
C THR A 301 -25.78 -69.86 71.40
N ASP A 302 -26.28 -69.16 72.41
CA ASP A 302 -26.82 -67.80 72.26
C ASP A 302 -25.72 -66.83 71.83
N HIS A 303 -24.51 -66.96 72.37
CA HIS A 303 -23.36 -66.15 71.96
C HIS A 303 -22.91 -66.46 70.51
N ALA A 304 -22.84 -67.73 70.13
CA ALA A 304 -22.53 -68.13 68.75
C ALA A 304 -23.57 -67.61 67.76
N GLN A 305 -24.87 -67.70 68.10
CA GLN A 305 -25.94 -67.15 67.28
C GLN A 305 -25.91 -65.62 67.22
N ALA A 306 -25.59 -64.94 68.31
CA ALA A 306 -25.42 -63.49 68.34
C ALA A 306 -24.24 -63.06 67.46
N HIS A 307 -23.13 -63.82 67.47
CA HIS A 307 -21.96 -63.57 66.63
C HIS A 307 -22.24 -63.81 65.14
N GLU A 308 -22.99 -64.88 64.80
CA GLU A 308 -23.42 -65.16 63.42
C GLU A 308 -24.38 -64.07 62.90
N LYS A 309 -25.29 -63.59 63.76
CA LYS A 309 -26.17 -62.45 63.44
C LYS A 309 -25.38 -61.15 63.25
N ALA A 310 -24.41 -60.87 64.11
CA ALA A 310 -23.53 -59.71 63.96
C ALA A 310 -22.73 -59.77 62.65
N ARG A 311 -22.21 -60.95 62.28
CA ARG A 311 -21.55 -61.19 60.98
C ARG A 311 -22.47 -60.98 59.79
N THR A 312 -23.73 -61.40 59.86
CA THR A 312 -24.69 -61.21 58.76
C THR A 312 -25.23 -59.79 58.68
N THR A 313 -25.29 -59.03 59.78
CA THR A 313 -25.66 -57.61 59.76
C THR A 313 -24.52 -56.66 59.37
N LEU A 314 -23.26 -57.02 59.68
CA LEU A 314 -22.07 -56.28 59.25
C LEU A 314 -21.56 -56.72 57.86
N GLY A 315 -21.94 -57.93 57.43
CA GLY A 315 -21.86 -58.39 56.04
C GLY A 315 -22.96 -57.74 55.22
N TRP A 316 -22.81 -56.44 54.98
CA TRP A 316 -23.65 -55.69 54.06
C TRP A 316 -23.65 -56.38 52.69
N ALA A 317 -24.83 -56.43 52.10
CA ALA A 317 -25.04 -56.53 50.66
C ALA A 317 -23.94 -55.77 49.90
N GLY A 318 -22.97 -56.53 49.42
CA GLY A 318 -22.20 -56.25 48.22
C GLY A 318 -22.71 -57.19 47.15
#